data_AF-A0A317D355-F1
#
_entry.id   AF-A0A317D355-F1
#
_cell.length_a   1.000
_cell.length_b   1.000
_cell.length_c   1.000
_cell.angle_alpha   90.00
_cell.angle_beta   90.00
_cell.angle_gamma   90.00
#
_symmetry.space_group_name_H-M   'P 1'
#
loop_
_entity.id
_entity.type
_entity.pdbx_description
1 polymer ?
#
loop_
_entity_poly.entity_id
_entity_poly.type
_entity_poly.pdbx_seq_one_letter_code
_entity_poly.pdbx_strand_id
1 'polypeptide(L)' 'MFTADEDVERRAKYIQDSLRSMPILGTEYHYRADQGRVLVRVSGKVKPTQAKKIEAAVLGL' A
#
# COMPACT_ATOMS: atom_id res chain seq x y z
N MET A 1 -11.36 -8.75 -18.13
CA MET A 1 -10.45 -7.63 -17.87
C MET A 1 -10.86 -7.06 -16.53
N PHE A 2 -9.94 -6.97 -15.57
CA PHE A 2 -10.22 -6.38 -14.26
C PHE A 2 -10.17 -4.85 -14.37
N THR A 3 -10.87 -4.14 -13.49
CA THR A 3 -10.77 -2.67 -13.41
C THR A 3 -9.45 -2.25 -12.75
N ALA A 4 -9.03 -1.00 -12.95
CA ALA A 4 -7.75 -0.51 -12.41
C ALA A 4 -7.70 -0.56 -10.87
N ASP A 5 -8.81 -0.34 -10.19
CA ASP A 5 -8.94 -0.46 -8.74
C ASP A 5 -8.88 -1.92 -8.26
N GLU A 6 -9.51 -2.85 -8.98
CA GLU A 6 -9.39 -4.29 -8.70
C GLU A 6 -7.95 -4.80 -8.88
N ASP A 7 -7.23 -4.27 -9.87
CA ASP A 7 -5.83 -4.60 -10.12
C ASP A 7 -4.91 -4.09 -8.98
N VAL A 8 -5.15 -2.86 -8.50
CA VAL A 8 -4.44 -2.29 -7.35
C VAL A 8 -4.67 -3.14 -6.10
N GLU A 9 -5.90 -3.56 -5.85
CA GLU A 9 -6.22 -4.42 -4.70
C GLU A 9 -5.58 -5.79 -4.79
N ARG A 10 -5.64 -6.43 -5.96
CA ARG A 10 -5.00 -7.72 -6.18
C ARG A 10 -3.49 -7.62 -5.98
N ARG A 11 -2.87 -6.53 -6.43
CA ARG A 11 -1.44 -6.29 -6.23
C ARG A 11 -1.10 -6.05 -4.77
N ALA A 12 -1.88 -5.23 -4.07
CA ALA A 12 -1.71 -4.96 -2.64
C ALA A 12 -1.81 -6.26 -1.83
N LYS A 13 -2.80 -7.12 -2.14
CA LYS A 13 -2.99 -8.41 -1.49
C LYS A 13 -1.82 -9.36 -1.75
N TYR A 14 -1.40 -9.52 -3.01
CA TYR A 14 -0.27 -10.38 -3.37
C TYR A 14 1.00 -10.02 -2.58
N ILE A 15 1.30 -8.73 -2.48
CA ILE A 15 2.48 -8.24 -1.75
C ILE A 15 2.33 -8.53 -0.24
N GLN A 16 1.17 -8.23 0.35
CA GLN A 16 0.93 -8.52 1.77
C GLN A 16 1.05 -10.02 2.10
N ASP A 17 0.50 -10.89 1.25
CA ASP A 17 0.62 -12.34 1.43
C ASP A 17 2.09 -12.80 1.32
N SER A 18 2.86 -12.18 0.43
CA SER A 18 4.30 -12.45 0.28
C SER A 18 5.10 -12.02 1.53
N LEU A 19 4.85 -10.81 2.04
CA LEU A 19 5.53 -10.30 3.24
C LEU A 19 5.18 -11.12 4.49
N ARG A 20 3.95 -11.60 4.60
CA ARG A 20 3.52 -12.48 5.70
C ARG A 20 4.17 -13.85 5.63
N SER A 21 4.34 -14.41 4.43
CA SER A 21 4.97 -15.72 4.25
C SER A 21 6.49 -15.68 4.43
N MET A 22 7.12 -14.53 4.18
CA MET A 22 8.57 -14.32 4.37
C MET A 22 8.86 -13.04 5.15
N PRO A 23 8.80 -13.07 6.50
CA PRO A 23 9.00 -11.87 7.34
C PRO A 23 10.35 -11.16 7.13
N ILE A 24 11.36 -11.86 6.60
CA ILE A 24 12.67 -11.28 6.25
C ILE A 24 12.56 -10.19 5.17
N LEU A 25 11.47 -10.19 4.38
CA LEU A 25 11.19 -9.15 3.38
C LEU A 25 10.71 -7.83 4.01
N GLY A 26 10.47 -7.81 5.32
CA GLY A 26 10.13 -6.62 6.08
C GLY A 26 8.62 -6.34 6.18
N THR A 27 8.29 -5.07 6.39
CA THR A 27 6.91 -4.60 6.58
C THR A 27 6.61 -3.53 5.55
N GLU A 28 5.44 -3.61 4.92
CA GLU A 28 4.92 -2.57 4.04
C GLU A 28 3.50 -2.18 4.41
N TYR A 29 3.19 -0.90 4.18
CA TYR A 29 1.87 -0.30 4.31
C TYR A 29 1.41 0.15 2.92
N HIS A 30 0.16 -0.11 2.59
CA HIS A 30 -0.41 0.17 1.28
C HIS A 30 -1.46 1.26 1.39
N TYR A 31 -1.36 2.26 0.52
CA TYR A 31 -2.31 3.34 0.39
C TYR A 31 -2.76 3.45 -1.07
N ARG A 32 -4.01 3.89 -1.28
CA ARG A 32 -4.57 4.10 -2.60
C ARG A 32 -4.56 5.59 -2.94
N ALA A 33 -4.04 5.94 -4.11
CA ALA A 33 -4.07 7.28 -4.70
C ALA A 33 -4.89 7.27 -6.00
N ASP A 34 -5.12 8.46 -6.56
CA ASP A 34 -5.74 8.63 -7.88
C ASP A 34 -7.03 7.80 -8.06
N GLN A 35 -7.99 8.01 -7.15
CA GLN A 35 -9.28 7.31 -7.12
C GLN A 35 -9.17 5.76 -7.09
N GLY A 36 -8.08 5.23 -6.52
CA GLY A 36 -7.87 3.79 -6.41
C GLY A 36 -7.05 3.17 -7.55
N ARG A 37 -6.60 3.96 -8.51
CA ARG A 37 -5.83 3.48 -9.68
C ARG A 37 -4.32 3.39 -9.42
N VAL A 38 -3.84 3.99 -8.34
CA VAL A 38 -2.43 3.99 -7.95
C VAL A 38 -2.24 3.35 -6.58
N LEU A 39 -1.28 2.42 -6.50
CA LEU A 39 -0.85 1.80 -5.24
C LEU A 39 0.43 2.47 -4.73
N VAL A 40 0.32 3.20 -3.61
CA VAL A 40 1.48 3.75 -2.89
C VAL A 40 1.91 2.75 -1.82
N ARG A 41 3.19 2.37 -1.86
CA ARG A 41 3.80 1.41 -0.93
C ARG A 41 4.80 2.12 -0.03
N VAL A 42 4.63 1.99 1.27
CA VAL A 42 5.56 2.55 2.27
C VAL A 42 6.19 1.40 3.04
N SER A 43 7.49 1.21 2.85
CA SER A 43 8.26 0.15 3.49
C SER A 43 8.88 0.59 4.83
N GLY A 44 9.10 -0.38 5.72
CA GLY A 44 9.69 -0.18 7.04
C GLY A 44 8.65 0.06 8.14
N LYS A 45 9.11 0.38 9.36
CA LYS A 45 8.20 0.64 10.49
C LYS A 45 7.62 2.07 10.40
N VAL A 46 6.31 2.18 10.27
CA VAL A 46 5.61 3.47 10.23
C VAL A 46 5.00 3.76 11.60
N LYS A 47 5.41 4.86 12.24
CA LYS A 47 4.78 5.33 13.48
C LYS A 47 3.39 5.91 13.19
N PRO A 48 2.44 5.87 14.14
CA PRO A 48 1.11 6.46 13.94
C PRO A 48 1.13 7.93 13.48
N THR A 49 2.07 8.73 14.00
CA THR A 49 2.25 10.13 13.60
C THR A 49 2.72 10.30 12.16
N GLN A 50 3.44 9.31 11.62
CA GLN A 50 3.85 9.27 10.21
C GLN A 50 2.73 8.77 9.32
N ALA A 51 1.96 7.76 9.76
CA ALA A 51 0.82 7.23 9.00
C ALA A 51 -0.16 8.33 8.60
N LYS A 52 -0.50 9.25 9.53
CA LYS A 52 -1.39 10.39 9.25
C LYS A 52 -0.82 11.34 8.20
N LYS A 53 0.51 11.58 8.21
CA LYS A 53 1.17 12.43 7.22
C LYS A 53 1.22 11.77 5.85
N ILE A 54 1.46 10.46 5.82
CA ILE A 54 1.47 9.67 4.59
C ILE A 54 0.07 9.68 3.97
N GLU A 55 -0.97 9.40 4.74
CA GLU A 55 -2.35 9.42 4.26
C GLU A 55 -2.72 10.78 3.65
N ALA A 56 -2.38 11.88 4.33
CA ALA A 56 -2.59 13.22 3.80
C ALA A 56 -1.81 13.49 2.50
N ALA A 57 -0.57 13.01 2.40
CA ALA A 57 0.24 13.16 1.19
C ALA A 57 -0.32 12.33 0.03
N VAL A 58 -0.81 11.11 0.30
CA VAL A 58 -1.38 10.22 -0.72
C VAL A 58 -2.70 10.76 -1.27
N LEU A 59 -3.52 11.41 -0.44
CA LEU A 59 -4.76 12.07 -0.90
C LEU A 59 -4.50 13.23 -1.88
N GLY A 60 -3.28 13.76 -1.94
CA GLY A 60 -2.87 14.81 -2.87
C GLY A 60 -2.30 14.29 -4.20
N LEU A 61 -2.24 12.97 -4.39
CA LEU A 61 -1.77 12.30 -5.62
C LEU A 61 -2.94 11.87 -6.49
#